data_AF-A0A9D7TYC5-F1
#
_entry.id   AF-A0A9D7TYC5-F1
#
_cell.length_a   1.000
_cell.length_b   1.000
_cell.length_c   1.000
_cell.angle_alpha   90.00
_cell.angle_beta   90.00
_cell.angle_gamma   90.00
#
_symmetry.space_group_name_H-M   'P 1'
#
loop_
_entity.id
_entity.type
_entity.pdbx_description
1 polymer ?
#
loop_
_entity_poly.entity_id
_entity_poly.type
_entity_poly.pdbx_seq_one_letter_code
_entity_poly.pdbx_strand_id
1 'polypeptide(L)'
;MKKIYYSILTGVLCVFISLTSKSQVTVAGSTGANGTYPSLTLAGGAFAAINAAGTQAGNNITVSITADLLTETGANPLNASDWTTLTISPSGGAIRNVQGNVNGPLIDLNGADNVTIDGLNTGGNALNIDNQNGVSASTIRFINDASNNTLIRCNILGASGITAGPALGTIYFAGGTTTGNDNNAISQCILSASVTGTPQNAIYSLGTSAAVDNSNNTIFACLINDFLIPQILLPV
;
A
#
# COMPACT_ATOMS: atom_id res chain seq x y z
N MET A 1 -6.88 72.88 -24.19
CA MET A 1 -6.06 71.65 -24.29
C MET A 1 -6.65 70.61 -23.36
N LYS A 2 -7.37 69.61 -23.91
CA LYS A 2 -8.00 68.51 -23.16
C LYS A 2 -6.94 67.49 -22.76
N LYS A 3 -6.90 67.08 -21.48
CA LYS A 3 -6.13 65.90 -21.04
C LYS A 3 -7.11 64.85 -20.52
N ILE A 4 -7.19 63.76 -21.28
CA ILE A 4 -7.94 62.54 -21.01
C ILE A 4 -7.08 61.68 -20.09
N TYR A 5 -7.59 61.27 -18.94
CA TYR A 5 -6.97 60.22 -18.12
C TYR A 5 -7.78 58.95 -18.30
N TYR A 6 -7.16 57.97 -18.96
CA TYR A 6 -7.67 56.63 -19.17
C TYR A 6 -7.61 55.84 -17.86
N SER A 7 -8.76 55.39 -17.39
CA SER A 7 -8.88 54.37 -16.34
C SER A 7 -8.26 53.06 -16.87
N ILE A 8 -7.15 52.62 -16.28
CA ILE A 8 -6.57 51.31 -16.57
C ILE A 8 -7.34 50.29 -15.73
N LEU A 9 -8.29 49.61 -16.36
CA LEU A 9 -8.93 48.41 -15.83
C LEU A 9 -8.00 47.22 -16.10
N THR A 10 -7.20 46.81 -15.12
CA THR A 10 -6.45 45.56 -15.16
C THR A 10 -7.42 44.39 -14.96
N GLY A 11 -7.85 43.78 -16.07
CA GLY A 11 -8.53 42.48 -16.04
C GLY A 11 -7.53 41.39 -15.67
N VAL A 12 -7.69 40.79 -14.49
CA VAL A 12 -6.97 39.57 -14.11
C VAL A 12 -7.58 38.41 -14.88
N LEU A 13 -6.83 37.87 -15.84
CA LEU A 13 -7.16 36.62 -16.51
C LEU A 13 -6.84 35.46 -15.55
N CYS A 14 -7.84 35.02 -14.79
CA CYS A 14 -7.74 33.76 -14.05
C CYS A 14 -7.78 32.59 -15.03
N VAL A 15 -6.61 32.07 -15.41
CA VAL A 15 -6.50 30.78 -16.09
C VAL A 15 -6.81 29.71 -15.06
N PHE A 16 -8.03 29.17 -15.09
CA PHE A 16 -8.36 27.93 -14.39
C PHE A 16 -7.63 26.79 -15.11
N ILE A 17 -6.43 26.44 -14.64
CA ILE A 17 -5.80 25.18 -15.01
C ILE A 17 -6.62 24.10 -14.32
N SER A 18 -7.53 23.46 -15.05
CA SER A 18 -8.13 22.20 -14.61
C SER A 18 -7.01 21.17 -14.59
N LEU A 19 -6.40 20.96 -13.41
CA LEU A 19 -5.59 19.79 -13.14
C LEU A 19 -6.53 18.59 -13.28
N THR A 20 -6.49 17.94 -14.44
CA THR A 20 -7.12 16.64 -14.61
C THR A 20 -6.36 15.70 -13.68
N SER A 21 -6.96 15.35 -12.55
CA SER A 21 -6.51 14.21 -11.76
C SER A 21 -6.58 13.02 -12.70
N LYS A 22 -5.41 12.53 -13.13
CA LYS A 22 -5.36 11.31 -13.93
C LYS A 22 -5.94 10.21 -13.04
N SER A 23 -6.90 9.43 -13.56
CA SER A 23 -7.26 8.16 -12.92
C SER A 23 -5.99 7.32 -12.83
N GLN A 24 -5.62 6.92 -11.62
CA GLN A 24 -4.41 6.13 -11.38
C GLN A 24 -4.73 4.75 -10.83
N VAL A 25 -5.93 4.59 -10.27
CA VAL A 25 -6.46 3.33 -9.75
C VAL A 25 -7.85 3.12 -10.32
N THR A 26 -8.17 1.90 -10.72
CA THR A 26 -9.53 1.49 -11.14
C THR A 26 -10.01 0.35 -10.28
N VAL A 27 -11.18 0.47 -9.68
CA VAL A 27 -11.85 -0.59 -8.90
C VAL A 27 -13.02 -1.13 -9.72
N ALA A 28 -13.12 -2.45 -9.80
CA ALA A 28 -14.23 -3.17 -10.42
C ALA A 28 -14.64 -4.37 -9.56
N GLY A 29 -15.88 -4.85 -9.74
CA GLY A 29 -16.42 -6.00 -9.01
C GLY A 29 -16.88 -5.72 -7.58
N SER A 30 -16.79 -4.47 -7.10
CA SER A 30 -17.29 -4.04 -5.79
C SER A 30 -18.74 -3.58 -5.84
N THR A 31 -19.45 -3.76 -4.73
CA THR A 31 -20.72 -3.07 -4.46
C THR A 31 -20.42 -1.63 -4.05
N GLY A 32 -20.82 -0.64 -4.85
CA GLY A 32 -20.77 0.78 -4.45
C GLY A 32 -19.40 1.48 -4.55
N ALA A 33 -18.30 0.75 -4.77
CA ALA A 33 -16.96 1.34 -4.95
C ALA A 33 -16.35 1.11 -6.34
N ASN A 34 -17.14 0.70 -7.34
CA ASN A 34 -16.65 0.63 -8.72
C ASN A 34 -16.39 2.03 -9.27
N GLY A 35 -15.24 2.23 -9.90
CA GLY A 35 -14.87 3.51 -10.47
C GLY A 35 -13.37 3.74 -10.53
N THR A 36 -13.00 5.00 -10.75
CA THR A 36 -11.61 5.43 -10.85
C THR A 36 -11.22 6.34 -9.70
N TYR A 37 -10.03 6.12 -9.14
CA TYR A 37 -9.52 6.86 -8.00
C TYR A 37 -8.14 7.46 -8.33
N PRO A 38 -7.80 8.61 -7.73
CA PRO A 38 -6.50 9.25 -7.92
C PRO A 38 -5.39 8.60 -7.09
N SER A 39 -5.71 7.67 -6.18
CA SER A 39 -4.79 7.09 -5.22
C SER A 39 -5.32 5.78 -4.65
N LEU A 40 -4.46 5.06 -3.93
CA LEU A 40 -4.86 3.87 -3.17
C LEU A 40 -5.31 4.25 -1.75
N THR A 41 -4.50 5.01 -1.02
CA THR A 41 -4.57 5.20 0.45
C THR A 41 -4.91 6.62 0.91
N LEU A 42 -4.90 7.64 0.02
CA LEU A 42 -5.27 9.00 0.41
C LEU A 42 -6.78 9.10 0.73
N ALA A 43 -7.18 10.21 1.36
CA ALA A 43 -8.57 10.57 1.45
C ALA A 43 -9.21 10.64 0.05
N GLY A 44 -10.34 9.94 -0.13
CA GLY A 44 -10.98 9.79 -1.44
C GLY A 44 -10.27 8.82 -2.39
N GLY A 45 -9.28 8.07 -1.91
CA GLY A 45 -8.65 6.96 -2.64
C GLY A 45 -9.49 5.68 -2.64
N ALA A 46 -8.98 4.66 -3.33
CA ALA A 46 -9.70 3.40 -3.51
C ALA A 46 -10.02 2.69 -2.19
N PHE A 47 -9.10 2.67 -1.21
CA PHE A 47 -9.33 2.04 0.09
C PHE A 47 -10.43 2.75 0.87
N ALA A 48 -10.45 4.09 0.87
CA ALA A 48 -11.51 4.87 1.51
C ALA A 48 -12.89 4.53 0.92
N ALA A 49 -12.97 4.38 -0.41
CA ALA A 49 -14.22 4.05 -1.09
C ALA A 49 -14.70 2.61 -0.82
N ILE A 50 -13.79 1.63 -0.84
CA ILE A 50 -14.12 0.24 -0.51
C ILE A 50 -14.58 0.11 0.95
N ASN A 51 -13.88 0.76 1.88
CA ASN A 51 -14.25 0.74 3.30
C ASN A 51 -15.60 1.43 3.59
N ALA A 52 -15.94 2.46 2.81
CA ALA A 52 -17.19 3.19 2.97
C ALA A 52 -18.37 2.48 2.28
N ALA A 53 -18.10 1.48 1.46
CA ALA A 53 -19.14 0.69 0.82
C ALA A 53 -19.82 -0.25 1.84
N GLY A 54 -21.05 -0.66 1.52
CA GLY A 54 -21.77 -1.66 2.31
C GLY A 54 -21.16 -3.06 2.15
N THR A 55 -21.98 -4.09 2.41
CA THR A 55 -21.57 -5.48 2.21
C THR A 55 -20.97 -5.73 0.82
N GLN A 56 -19.85 -6.44 0.83
CA GLN A 56 -19.14 -6.97 -0.32
C GLN A 56 -19.35 -8.48 -0.47
N ALA A 57 -20.30 -9.09 0.26
CA ALA A 57 -20.58 -10.52 0.23
C ALA A 57 -20.66 -11.08 -1.19
N GLY A 58 -19.81 -12.07 -1.48
CA GLY A 58 -19.76 -12.74 -2.78
C GLY A 58 -19.01 -12.00 -3.88
N ASN A 59 -18.48 -10.80 -3.62
CA ASN A 59 -17.76 -10.02 -4.62
C ASN A 59 -16.33 -10.52 -4.83
N ASN A 60 -15.90 -10.50 -6.09
CA ASN A 60 -14.51 -10.63 -6.49
C ASN A 60 -14.04 -9.26 -6.99
N ILE A 61 -13.36 -8.51 -6.12
CA ILE A 61 -12.98 -7.12 -6.35
C ILE A 61 -11.60 -7.10 -7.02
N THR A 62 -11.46 -6.28 -8.06
CA THR A 62 -10.17 -6.01 -8.70
C THR A 62 -9.82 -4.54 -8.56
N VAL A 63 -8.60 -4.26 -8.11
CA VAL A 63 -8.00 -2.93 -8.00
C VAL A 63 -6.81 -2.86 -8.96
N SER A 64 -6.99 -2.21 -10.09
CA SER A 64 -5.96 -2.06 -11.13
C SER A 64 -5.22 -0.74 -10.97
N ILE A 65 -3.89 -0.80 -10.80
CA ILE A 65 -3.02 0.38 -10.77
C ILE A 65 -2.64 0.71 -12.22
N THR A 66 -3.18 1.81 -12.73
CA THR A 66 -3.07 2.22 -14.16
C THR A 66 -2.01 3.30 -14.37
N ALA A 67 -1.50 3.92 -13.31
CA ALA A 67 -0.42 4.90 -13.33
C ALA A 67 0.37 4.89 -12.00
N ASP A 68 1.49 5.59 -11.95
CA ASP A 68 2.28 5.72 -10.73
C ASP A 68 1.55 6.54 -9.66
N LEU A 69 1.51 6.02 -8.44
CA LEU A 69 0.99 6.64 -7.22
C LEU A 69 2.19 7.13 -6.40
N LEU A 70 2.59 8.39 -6.54
CA LEU A 70 3.87 8.87 -5.98
C LEU A 70 3.75 9.63 -4.65
N THR A 71 2.53 9.77 -4.14
CA THR A 71 2.24 10.61 -2.98
C THR A 71 1.35 9.91 -1.97
N GLU A 72 1.38 8.59 -1.93
CA GLU A 72 0.61 7.76 -1.01
C GLU A 72 0.93 8.14 0.45
N THR A 73 -0.10 8.20 1.29
CA THR A 73 0.02 8.71 2.67
C THR A 73 -0.27 7.64 3.73
N GLY A 74 -0.75 6.46 3.33
CA GLY A 74 -1.21 5.43 4.27
C GLY A 74 -2.42 5.85 5.12
N ALA A 75 -3.11 6.94 4.74
CA ALA A 75 -4.14 7.54 5.58
C ALA A 75 -5.39 6.67 5.74
N ASN A 76 -5.67 5.81 4.77
CA ASN A 76 -6.79 4.88 4.81
C ASN A 76 -6.24 3.46 4.72
N PRO A 77 -6.34 2.64 5.79
CA PRO A 77 -6.09 1.21 5.69
C PRO A 77 -7.14 0.54 4.80
N LEU A 78 -6.89 -0.68 4.35
CA LEU A 78 -7.95 -1.56 3.85
C LEU A 78 -8.50 -2.34 5.04
N ASN A 79 -9.78 -2.13 5.38
CA ASN A 79 -10.40 -2.73 6.56
C ASN A 79 -11.04 -4.09 6.24
N ALA A 80 -11.28 -4.88 7.29
CA ALA A 80 -12.08 -6.10 7.22
C ALA A 80 -13.42 -5.91 6.48
N SER A 81 -13.78 -6.88 5.64
CA SER A 81 -15.05 -6.96 4.92
C SER A 81 -15.34 -8.39 4.47
N ASP A 82 -16.49 -8.62 3.85
CA ASP A 82 -17.03 -9.93 3.50
C ASP A 82 -16.91 -10.27 1.99
N TRP A 83 -15.99 -9.65 1.26
CA TRP A 83 -15.69 -10.05 -0.13
C TRP A 83 -15.17 -11.48 -0.19
N THR A 84 -15.37 -12.13 -1.34
CA THR A 84 -14.77 -13.44 -1.63
C THR A 84 -13.29 -13.29 -1.94
N THR A 85 -12.93 -12.33 -2.78
CA THR A 85 -11.53 -11.98 -3.06
C THR A 85 -11.37 -10.49 -3.33
N LEU A 86 -10.20 -9.93 -3.01
CA LEU A 86 -9.77 -8.62 -3.47
C LEU A 86 -8.37 -8.73 -4.06
N THR A 87 -8.20 -8.41 -5.35
CA THR A 87 -6.91 -8.47 -6.05
C THR A 87 -6.42 -7.08 -6.43
N ILE A 88 -5.23 -6.70 -6.01
CA ILE A 88 -4.54 -5.47 -6.38
C ILE A 88 -3.40 -5.82 -7.35
N SER A 89 -3.37 -5.22 -8.54
CA SER A 89 -2.32 -5.49 -9.53
C SER A 89 -2.03 -4.31 -10.46
N PRO A 90 -0.80 -4.20 -11.02
CA PRO A 90 -0.48 -3.20 -12.03
C PRO A 90 -1.11 -3.53 -13.38
N SER A 91 -1.33 -2.49 -14.19
CA SER A 91 -1.89 -2.62 -15.53
C SER A 91 -1.28 -1.62 -16.52
N GLY A 92 -1.51 -1.85 -17.81
CA GLY A 92 -1.05 -0.99 -18.90
C GLY A 92 0.34 -1.32 -19.44
N GLY A 93 0.90 -2.49 -19.10
CA GLY A 93 2.13 -3.02 -19.68
C GLY A 93 3.39 -2.26 -19.28
N ALA A 94 3.40 -1.71 -18.07
CA ALA A 94 4.50 -0.91 -17.55
C ALA A 94 4.73 -1.19 -16.06
N ILE A 95 5.93 -0.85 -15.60
CA ILE A 95 6.24 -0.77 -14.18
C ILE A 95 5.35 0.30 -13.55
N ARG A 96 4.71 -0.01 -12.43
CA ARG A 96 3.92 0.92 -11.62
C ARG A 96 4.58 1.10 -10.27
N ASN A 97 4.72 2.35 -9.86
CA ASN A 97 5.27 2.73 -8.57
C ASN A 97 4.13 3.15 -7.62
N VAL A 98 4.09 2.56 -6.43
CA VAL A 98 3.27 2.97 -5.30
C VAL A 98 4.22 3.46 -4.22
N GLN A 99 4.34 4.76 -4.04
CA GLN A 99 5.37 5.39 -3.23
C GLN A 99 4.76 6.40 -2.26
N GLY A 100 5.38 6.48 -1.08
CA GLY A 100 5.08 7.48 -0.08
C GLY A 100 6.24 7.68 0.88
N ASN A 101 6.22 8.80 1.59
CA ASN A 101 7.11 9.06 2.73
C ASN A 101 6.27 9.01 4.01
N VAL A 102 5.90 7.79 4.43
CA VAL A 102 4.89 7.56 5.48
C VAL A 102 5.57 7.08 6.76
N ASN A 103 5.45 7.87 7.83
CA ASN A 103 5.83 7.47 9.19
C ASN A 103 4.76 6.52 9.77
N GLY A 104 4.72 5.30 9.24
CA GLY A 104 3.69 4.29 9.49
C GLY A 104 3.64 3.27 8.35
N PRO A 105 2.56 2.49 8.23
CA PRO A 105 2.35 1.61 7.10
C PRO A 105 1.97 2.41 5.84
N LEU A 106 2.63 2.15 4.70
CA LEU A 106 2.21 2.69 3.41
C LEU A 106 0.93 2.01 2.92
N ILE A 107 0.90 0.67 3.01
CA ILE A 107 -0.30 -0.16 2.83
C ILE A 107 -0.57 -0.88 4.15
N ASP A 108 -1.79 -0.75 4.66
CA ASP A 108 -2.19 -1.33 5.94
C ASP A 108 -3.41 -2.24 5.73
N LEU A 109 -3.21 -3.55 5.89
CA LEU A 109 -4.27 -4.55 5.86
C LEU A 109 -4.77 -4.74 7.29
N ASN A 110 -5.90 -4.10 7.59
CA ASN A 110 -6.44 -3.97 8.93
C ASN A 110 -7.66 -4.90 9.12
N GLY A 111 -7.40 -6.15 9.50
CA GLY A 111 -8.36 -7.25 9.51
C GLY A 111 -8.88 -7.61 8.12
N ALA A 112 -8.25 -7.11 7.06
CA ALA A 112 -8.61 -7.45 5.69
C ALA A 112 -8.10 -8.86 5.36
N ASP A 113 -9.04 -9.70 4.91
CA ASP A 113 -8.78 -11.08 4.55
C ASP A 113 -8.91 -11.32 3.05
N ASN A 114 -8.30 -12.40 2.55
CA ASN A 114 -8.41 -12.81 1.15
C ASN A 114 -7.97 -11.73 0.14
N VAL A 115 -7.00 -10.90 0.54
CA VAL A 115 -6.39 -9.87 -0.32
C VAL A 115 -5.18 -10.47 -1.03
N THR A 116 -5.13 -10.34 -2.34
CA THR A 116 -3.94 -10.65 -3.15
C THR A 116 -3.35 -9.36 -3.71
N ILE A 117 -2.11 -9.05 -3.38
CA ILE A 117 -1.31 -8.00 -4.04
C ILE A 117 -0.34 -8.70 -4.98
N ASP A 118 -0.62 -8.60 -6.27
CA ASP A 118 0.12 -9.30 -7.32
C ASP A 118 0.85 -8.30 -8.22
N GLY A 119 2.18 -8.33 -8.20
CA GLY A 119 3.00 -7.43 -9.00
C GLY A 119 3.05 -7.82 -10.49
N LEU A 120 2.55 -8.99 -10.87
CA LEU A 120 2.38 -9.51 -12.24
C LEU A 120 3.50 -9.14 -13.23
N ASN A 121 4.55 -9.95 -13.26
CA ASN A 121 5.72 -9.87 -14.14
C ASN A 121 5.45 -10.41 -15.56
N THR A 122 4.45 -9.87 -16.27
CA THR A 122 4.10 -10.27 -17.63
C THR A 122 3.63 -9.07 -18.46
N GLY A 123 3.94 -9.08 -19.76
CA GLY A 123 3.57 -8.00 -20.67
C GLY A 123 4.17 -6.64 -20.29
N GLY A 124 5.29 -6.62 -19.56
CA GLY A 124 5.95 -5.40 -19.07
C GLY A 124 5.37 -4.84 -17.76
N ASN A 125 4.31 -5.45 -17.22
CA ASN A 125 3.80 -5.06 -15.91
C ASN A 125 4.80 -5.47 -14.80
N ALA A 126 4.91 -4.60 -13.80
CA ALA A 126 5.61 -4.86 -12.54
C ALA A 126 5.07 -3.87 -11.49
N LEU A 127 5.14 -4.24 -10.21
CA LEU A 127 4.71 -3.37 -9.11
C LEU A 127 5.84 -3.13 -8.12
N ASN A 128 6.22 -1.86 -7.99
CA ASN A 128 7.11 -1.38 -6.94
C ASN A 128 6.27 -0.72 -5.85
N ILE A 129 6.47 -1.12 -4.60
CA ILE A 129 5.81 -0.54 -3.43
C ILE A 129 6.93 -0.05 -2.51
N ASP A 130 7.01 1.26 -2.29
CA ASP A 130 8.18 1.88 -1.67
C ASP A 130 7.78 2.89 -0.59
N ASN A 131 8.04 2.56 0.67
CA ASN A 131 7.95 3.52 1.75
C ASN A 131 9.33 4.12 2.05
N GLN A 132 9.51 5.36 1.64
CA GLN A 132 10.77 6.11 1.67
C GLN A 132 11.06 6.72 3.04
N ASN A 133 10.22 6.47 4.05
CA ASN A 133 10.40 7.02 5.39
C ASN A 133 11.43 6.23 6.21
N GLY A 134 12.47 6.92 6.68
CA GLY A 134 13.56 6.33 7.46
C GLY A 134 13.33 6.20 8.97
N VAL A 135 12.14 6.60 9.46
CA VAL A 135 11.79 6.58 10.90
C VAL A 135 10.96 5.33 11.19
N SER A 136 9.81 5.41 11.84
CA SER A 136 9.00 4.25 12.24
C SER A 136 8.04 3.87 11.13
N ALA A 137 8.55 3.17 10.11
CA ALA A 137 7.81 2.89 8.89
C ALA A 137 7.80 1.40 8.55
N SER A 138 6.68 0.97 7.95
CA SER A 138 6.56 -0.31 7.26
C SER A 138 5.98 -0.05 5.88
N THR A 139 6.33 -0.87 4.91
CA THR A 139 5.79 -0.72 3.55
C THR A 139 4.44 -1.41 3.45
N ILE A 140 4.34 -2.61 4.01
CA ILE A 140 3.08 -3.34 4.11
C ILE A 140 2.93 -3.87 5.54
N ARG A 141 1.79 -3.60 6.17
CA ARG A 141 1.46 -4.12 7.49
C ARG A 141 0.21 -4.99 7.45
N PHE A 142 0.25 -6.09 8.20
CA PHE A 142 -0.88 -6.93 8.57
C PHE A 142 -1.19 -6.69 10.04
N ILE A 143 -2.41 -6.32 10.37
CA ILE A 143 -2.84 -6.02 11.74
C ILE A 143 -4.29 -6.43 11.95
N ASN A 144 -4.68 -6.68 13.21
CA ASN A 144 -6.05 -6.96 13.61
C ASN A 144 -6.66 -8.17 12.90
N ASP A 145 -5.90 -9.26 12.90
CA ASP A 145 -6.27 -10.58 12.36
C ASP A 145 -6.35 -10.66 10.83
N ALA A 146 -5.61 -9.80 10.12
CA ALA A 146 -5.51 -9.87 8.66
C ALA A 146 -4.90 -11.21 8.20
N SER A 147 -5.73 -12.03 7.58
CA SER A 147 -5.45 -13.44 7.33
C SER A 147 -5.75 -13.89 5.89
N ASN A 148 -5.11 -14.98 5.47
CA ASN A 148 -5.26 -15.54 4.12
C ASN A 148 -4.91 -14.55 2.98
N ASN A 149 -4.02 -13.60 3.24
CA ASN A 149 -3.58 -12.64 2.24
C ASN A 149 -2.33 -13.14 1.51
N THR A 150 -2.15 -12.70 0.28
CA THR A 150 -1.01 -13.08 -0.56
C THR A 150 -0.32 -11.84 -1.11
N LEU A 151 0.99 -11.74 -0.89
CA LEU A 151 1.88 -10.85 -1.61
C LEU A 151 2.68 -11.69 -2.59
N ILE A 152 2.56 -11.42 -3.89
CA ILE A 152 3.20 -12.24 -4.93
C ILE A 152 3.82 -11.38 -6.04
N ARG A 153 5.08 -11.68 -6.42
CA ARG A 153 5.78 -11.05 -7.55
C ARG A 153 5.90 -9.52 -7.45
N CYS A 154 5.95 -8.97 -6.25
CA CYS A 154 6.12 -7.53 -6.00
C CYS A 154 7.58 -7.18 -5.69
N ASN A 155 7.98 -5.94 -5.98
CA ASN A 155 9.16 -5.32 -5.40
C ASN A 155 8.72 -4.45 -4.21
N ILE A 156 9.14 -4.78 -3.00
CA ILE A 156 8.70 -4.15 -1.76
C ILE A 156 9.93 -3.52 -1.09
N LEU A 157 9.97 -2.20 -1.04
CA LEU A 157 11.11 -1.41 -0.62
C LEU A 157 10.77 -0.61 0.64
N GLY A 158 11.71 -0.50 1.58
CA GLY A 158 11.55 0.27 2.81
C GLY A 158 12.82 0.99 3.20
N ALA A 159 12.71 2.05 4.01
CA ALA A 159 13.85 2.86 4.45
C ALA A 159 14.10 2.84 5.97
N SER A 160 13.22 2.23 6.76
CA SER A 160 13.22 2.31 8.24
C SER A 160 14.45 1.67 8.88
N GLY A 161 15.43 2.48 9.27
CA GLY A 161 16.72 2.02 9.81
C GLY A 161 16.73 1.78 11.33
N ILE A 162 17.90 1.48 11.90
CA ILE A 162 18.09 1.12 13.32
C ILE A 162 17.52 2.15 14.31
N THR A 163 17.53 3.45 13.96
CA THR A 163 17.02 4.52 14.84
C THR A 163 15.51 4.49 15.02
N ALA A 164 14.78 3.72 14.20
CA ALA A 164 13.34 3.53 14.29
C ALA A 164 12.88 2.63 15.45
N GLY A 165 13.83 1.92 16.09
CA GLY A 165 13.56 0.91 17.11
C GLY A 165 13.44 -0.51 16.51
N PRO A 166 13.75 -1.57 17.28
CA PRO A 166 13.96 -2.92 16.76
C PRO A 166 12.69 -3.66 16.30
N ALA A 167 11.51 -3.06 16.43
CA ALA A 167 10.22 -3.76 16.37
C ALA A 167 9.38 -3.44 15.12
N LEU A 168 10.03 -3.26 13.97
CA LEU A 168 9.38 -3.01 12.67
C LEU A 168 10.15 -3.72 11.55
N GLY A 169 9.47 -3.93 10.42
CA GLY A 169 10.07 -4.43 9.18
C GLY A 169 9.43 -3.82 7.94
N THR A 170 10.10 -3.92 6.80
CA THR A 170 9.53 -3.53 5.48
C THR A 170 8.18 -4.21 5.27
N ILE A 171 8.07 -5.49 5.62
CA ILE A 171 6.81 -6.17 5.88
C ILE A 171 6.67 -6.38 7.38
N TYR A 172 5.51 -6.04 7.94
CA TYR A 172 5.25 -6.14 9.37
C TYR A 172 3.95 -6.90 9.66
N PHE A 173 4.05 -8.04 10.34
CA PHE A 173 2.91 -8.68 10.99
C PHE A 173 2.81 -8.15 12.42
N ALA A 174 1.86 -7.23 12.65
CA ALA A 174 1.64 -6.62 13.96
C ALA A 174 0.79 -7.54 14.86
N GLY A 175 0.18 -6.97 15.92
CA GLY A 175 -0.72 -7.70 16.80
C GLY A 175 -2.05 -8.06 16.12
N GLY A 176 -2.59 -9.22 16.47
CA GLY A 176 -3.99 -9.60 16.21
C GLY A 176 -4.92 -9.24 17.37
N THR A 177 -6.21 -9.48 17.19
CA THR A 177 -7.22 -9.31 18.26
C THR A 177 -7.69 -10.64 18.82
N THR A 178 -7.87 -11.65 17.96
CA THR A 178 -8.47 -12.94 18.34
C THR A 178 -7.59 -14.13 18.01
N THR A 179 -7.04 -14.17 16.80
CA THR A 179 -6.24 -15.32 16.35
C THR A 179 -4.80 -14.93 16.03
N GLY A 180 -4.57 -13.67 15.62
CA GLY A 180 -3.32 -13.26 15.00
C GLY A 180 -3.50 -13.03 13.51
N ASN A 181 -2.47 -12.48 12.88
CA ASN A 181 -2.43 -12.30 11.43
C ASN A 181 -1.90 -13.58 10.81
N ASP A 182 -2.80 -14.46 10.36
CA ASP A 182 -2.49 -15.86 10.09
C ASP A 182 -2.59 -16.24 8.61
N ASN A 183 -1.91 -17.32 8.22
CA ASN A 183 -2.06 -17.93 6.90
C ASN A 183 -1.75 -16.99 5.73
N ASN A 184 -0.92 -15.97 5.95
CA ASN A 184 -0.51 -15.06 4.88
C ASN A 184 0.70 -15.65 4.12
N ALA A 185 0.79 -15.35 2.83
CA ALA A 185 1.87 -15.82 1.97
C ALA A 185 2.62 -14.64 1.35
N ILE A 186 3.95 -14.67 1.43
CA ILE A 186 4.85 -13.73 0.76
C ILE A 186 5.71 -14.54 -0.19
N SER A 187 5.54 -14.32 -1.49
CA SER A 187 6.10 -15.24 -2.48
C SER A 187 6.63 -14.60 -3.74
N GLN A 188 7.77 -15.08 -4.23
CA GLN A 188 8.37 -14.55 -5.47
C GLN A 188 8.59 -13.03 -5.46
N CYS A 189 8.67 -12.42 -4.28
CA CYS A 189 8.86 -10.99 -4.11
C CYS A 189 10.34 -10.64 -3.99
N ILE A 190 10.68 -9.41 -4.34
CA ILE A 190 11.95 -8.79 -3.99
C ILE A 190 11.70 -7.86 -2.81
N LEU A 191 12.40 -8.09 -1.70
CA LEU A 191 12.42 -7.20 -0.54
C LEU A 191 13.79 -6.55 -0.48
N SER A 192 13.83 -5.22 -0.49
CA SER A 192 15.08 -4.45 -0.58
C SER A 192 15.04 -3.11 0.13
N ALA A 193 16.17 -2.42 0.14
CA ALA A 193 16.30 -1.05 0.58
C ALA A 193 15.63 -0.07 -0.39
N SER A 194 14.92 0.90 0.17
CA SER A 194 14.56 2.10 -0.56
C SER A 194 15.80 2.94 -0.84
N VAL A 195 15.73 3.81 -1.85
CA VAL A 195 16.83 4.72 -2.19
C VAL A 195 17.16 5.72 -1.08
N THR A 196 16.24 5.95 -0.15
CA THR A 196 16.38 6.92 0.94
C THR A 196 16.94 6.34 2.23
N GLY A 197 17.11 5.02 2.34
CA GLY A 197 17.66 4.40 3.54
C GLY A 197 17.70 2.88 3.49
N THR A 198 18.57 2.30 4.33
CA THR A 198 18.71 0.86 4.49
C THR A 198 17.82 0.38 5.64
N PRO A 199 16.78 -0.41 5.37
CA PRO A 199 15.85 -0.88 6.38
C PRO A 199 16.52 -1.86 7.35
N GLN A 200 16.06 -1.86 8.61
CA GLN A 200 16.62 -2.72 9.64
C GLN A 200 16.25 -4.20 9.41
N ASN A 201 14.96 -4.49 9.31
CA ASN A 201 14.44 -5.84 9.13
C ASN A 201 13.61 -5.92 7.83
N ALA A 202 13.75 -7.04 7.10
CA ALA A 202 12.91 -7.31 5.93
C ALA A 202 11.49 -7.62 6.32
N ILE A 203 11.35 -8.57 7.25
CA ILE A 203 10.09 -9.07 7.75
C ILE A 203 10.22 -9.12 9.26
N TYR A 204 9.28 -8.49 9.94
CA TYR A 204 9.14 -8.56 11.38
C TYR A 204 7.74 -9.06 11.71
N SER A 205 7.64 -9.99 12.64
CA SER A 205 6.36 -10.44 13.17
C SER A 205 6.33 -10.17 14.67
N LEU A 206 5.19 -9.75 15.21
CA LEU A 206 4.98 -9.56 16.63
C LEU A 206 3.52 -9.86 16.95
N GLY A 207 3.25 -11.09 17.38
CA GLY A 207 1.94 -11.48 17.88
C GLY A 207 1.56 -10.69 19.14
N THR A 208 0.27 -10.68 19.47
CA THR A 208 -0.24 -9.96 20.65
C THR A 208 0.06 -10.71 21.94
N SER A 209 0.01 -12.05 21.89
CA SER A 209 0.32 -12.94 23.02
C SER A 209 0.62 -14.35 22.50
N ALA A 210 1.02 -15.27 23.37
CA ALA A 210 1.18 -16.68 23.00
C ALA A 210 -0.12 -17.39 22.55
N ALA A 211 -1.30 -16.78 22.78
CA ALA A 211 -2.59 -17.29 22.34
C ALA A 211 -3.16 -16.54 21.12
N VAL A 212 -2.51 -15.45 20.72
CA VAL A 212 -2.87 -14.58 19.59
C VAL A 212 -1.57 -14.27 18.85
N ASP A 213 -0.91 -15.33 18.42
CA ASP A 213 0.36 -15.33 17.71
C ASP A 213 0.13 -15.19 16.20
N ASN A 214 1.11 -14.69 15.46
CA ASN A 214 1.00 -14.65 14.00
C ASN A 214 1.52 -15.97 13.43
N SER A 215 0.60 -16.87 13.09
CA SER A 215 0.89 -18.28 12.78
C SER A 215 0.70 -18.61 11.31
N ASN A 216 1.30 -19.70 10.85
CA ASN A 216 1.15 -20.26 9.50
C ASN A 216 1.45 -19.28 8.34
N ASN A 217 2.19 -18.21 8.63
CA ASN A 217 2.66 -17.28 7.60
C ASN A 217 3.84 -17.90 6.85
N THR A 218 3.82 -17.80 5.53
CA THR A 218 4.82 -18.43 4.66
C THR A 218 5.61 -17.39 3.87
N ILE A 219 6.92 -17.60 3.78
CA ILE A 219 7.82 -16.82 2.95
C ILE A 219 8.53 -17.79 2.02
N PHE A 220 8.33 -17.68 0.70
CA PHE A 220 8.94 -18.62 -0.24
C PHE A 220 9.37 -17.98 -1.55
N ALA A 221 10.50 -18.44 -2.09
CA ALA A 221 11.07 -17.96 -3.36
C ALA A 221 11.26 -16.43 -3.44
N CYS A 222 11.42 -15.75 -2.31
CA CYS A 222 11.70 -14.32 -2.25
C CYS A 222 13.21 -14.04 -2.34
N LEU A 223 13.58 -12.94 -2.99
CA LEU A 223 14.90 -12.36 -2.87
C LEU A 223 14.87 -11.30 -1.76
N ILE A 224 15.67 -11.48 -0.72
CA ILE A 224 15.77 -10.54 0.41
C ILE A 224 17.20 -10.00 0.45
N ASN A 225 17.38 -8.71 0.22
CA ASN A 225 18.69 -8.07 0.16
C ASN A 225 18.69 -6.67 0.80
N ASP A 226 19.89 -6.14 1.09
CA ASP A 226 20.08 -4.76 1.53
C ASP A 226 19.34 -4.40 2.84
N PHE A 227 19.44 -5.29 3.84
CA PHE A 227 18.95 -5.06 5.21
C PHE A 227 20.11 -4.98 6.20
N LEU A 228 20.01 -4.11 7.22
CA LEU A 228 21.04 -3.98 8.26
C LEU A 228 21.12 -5.22 9.16
N ILE A 229 19.99 -5.90 9.36
CA ILE A 229 19.93 -7.20 10.01
C ILE A 229 19.34 -8.19 9.01
N PRO A 230 20.16 -9.08 8.41
CA PRO A 230 19.68 -10.02 7.38
C PRO A 230 18.85 -11.20 7.94
N GLN A 231 18.32 -11.09 9.15
CA GLN A 231 17.53 -12.16 9.79
C GLN A 231 16.02 -11.93 9.60
N ILE A 232 15.33 -13.00 9.19
CA ILE A 232 13.88 -13.11 9.34
C ILE A 232 13.62 -13.33 10.84
N LEU A 233 13.09 -12.33 11.53
CA LEU A 233 12.71 -12.48 12.93
C LEU A 233 11.22 -12.87 12.99
N LEU A 234 10.97 -14.18 13.00
CA LEU A 234 9.68 -14.73 13.41
C LEU A 234 9.80 -15.03 14.92
N PRO A 235 9.30 -14.18 15.83
CA PRO A 235 9.08 -14.65 17.18
C PRO A 235 8.07 -15.78 17.10
N VAL A 236 8.48 -16.91 17.67
CA VAL A 236 7.64 -18.07 17.98
C VAL A 236 6.61 -17.67 19.02
#